data_AF-A0A351WYW5-F1
#
_entry.id   AF-A0A351WYW5-F1
#
_cell.length_a   1.000
_cell.length_b   1.000
_cell.length_c   1.000
_cell.angle_alpha   90.00
_cell.angle_beta   90.00
_cell.angle_gamma   90.00
#
_symmetry.space_group_name_H-M   'P 1'
#
loop_
_entity.id
_entity.type
_entity.pdbx_description
1 polymer ?
#
loop_
_entity_poly.entity_id
_entity_poly.type
_entity_poly.pdbx_seq_one_letter_code
_entity_poly.pdbx_strand_id
1 'polypeptide(L)'
;MKTRKLPKLLYADSQGNIFDHPYLTMAGMSGDEAVLPESVELIPLPEDSRLFTIPDTPPLAWDERQGSFVTVSRVKEGRRSIAVQAVSAFMAPGYMRTLLPACDYSKKKVHLPLWSYTAVGWDEERECFVVAATRVDDNENWLPKNYDDRKLDPLVRRMVADFPENRLIEQLSRCAVDYHCFAAKNLFFRRWEAPIPTSPVCNSRCLGCISLQPSDCCPSNHERIPFVPTPEEIVELMLPHLLEAPDPIVSYGQGCEGDPIMQADTVAEATRRLKAGSSRGTVNFNSNGSMPERVRMLCDAGMDSMRFSMNSVQEGFYNAYYRPKGYRFADVVESVKAAKQKGLFTMINYLVSPGVTDSPAEVEALLRFIEETGVDMLQMRNLSIDPDFYNQRMGVHGKGIGMYRLLEQVKKAFPRIQYGYFNRTRERFYPSGFETGWPVKS
;
A
#
# COMPACT_ATOMS: atom_id res chain seq x y z
N MET A 1 9.86 -35.38 -8.38
CA MET A 1 9.97 -34.17 -7.53
C MET A 1 9.25 -34.46 -6.23
N LYS A 2 9.92 -34.34 -5.06
CA LYS A 2 9.21 -34.43 -3.78
C LYS A 2 8.19 -33.29 -3.75
N THR A 3 6.90 -33.60 -3.66
CA THR A 3 5.85 -32.61 -3.39
C THR A 3 6.17 -31.96 -2.06
N ARG A 4 6.58 -30.69 -2.09
CA ARG A 4 6.88 -29.90 -0.89
C ARG A 4 5.64 -29.92 0.00
N LYS A 5 5.81 -30.25 1.28
CA LYS A 5 4.71 -30.30 2.23
C LYS A 5 4.13 -28.90 2.40
N LEU A 6 2.81 -28.77 2.40
CA LEU A 6 2.17 -27.47 2.61
C LEU A 6 2.46 -26.97 4.04
N PRO A 7 2.63 -25.66 4.23
CA PRO A 7 2.80 -25.08 5.57
C PRO A 7 1.64 -25.46 6.49
N LYS A 8 1.88 -25.50 7.80
CA LYS A 8 0.86 -25.77 8.81
C LYS A 8 -0.03 -24.55 9.03
N LEU A 9 -1.29 -24.84 9.37
CA LEU A 9 -2.20 -23.82 9.90
C LEU A 9 -1.58 -23.20 11.16
N LEU A 10 -1.59 -21.88 11.24
CA LEU A 10 -1.37 -21.15 12.48
C LEU A 10 -2.71 -20.76 13.11
N TYR A 11 -2.81 -20.92 14.42
CA TYR A 11 -3.95 -20.45 15.21
C TYR A 11 -3.45 -19.74 16.46
N ALA A 12 -4.29 -18.88 17.04
CA ALA A 12 -4.01 -18.23 18.31
C ALA A 12 -5.02 -18.65 19.38
N ASP A 13 -4.58 -18.71 20.63
CA ASP A 13 -5.48 -18.80 21.78
C ASP A 13 -6.10 -17.43 22.13
N SER A 14 -6.92 -17.35 23.18
CA SER A 14 -7.55 -16.10 23.62
C SER A 14 -6.57 -15.06 24.18
N GLN A 15 -5.34 -15.44 24.51
CA GLN A 15 -4.28 -14.53 24.96
C GLN A 15 -3.42 -14.04 23.79
N GLY A 16 -3.62 -14.58 22.59
CA GLY A 16 -2.85 -14.25 21.40
C GLY A 16 -1.56 -15.06 21.26
N ASN A 17 -1.35 -16.10 22.06
CA ASN A 17 -0.24 -17.03 21.84
C ASN A 17 -0.49 -17.82 20.56
N ILE A 18 0.51 -17.88 19.68
CA ILE A 18 0.40 -18.48 18.35
C ILE A 18 1.00 -19.89 18.37
N PHE A 19 0.28 -20.84 17.76
CA PHE A 19 0.65 -22.24 17.66
C PHE A 19 0.43 -22.73 16.23
N ASP A 20 1.24 -23.69 15.80
CA ASP A 20 1.00 -24.46 14.58
C ASP A 20 0.10 -25.67 14.86
N HIS A 21 -0.76 -26.02 13.91
CA HIS A 21 -1.62 -27.18 14.04
C HIS A 21 -0.89 -28.46 13.61
N PRO A 22 -0.95 -29.56 14.39
CA PRO A 22 -0.16 -30.76 14.12
C PRO A 22 -0.50 -31.44 12.77
N TYR A 23 -1.74 -31.32 12.31
CA TYR A 23 -2.24 -32.06 11.13
C TYR A 23 -2.79 -31.19 10.00
N LEU A 24 -3.20 -29.96 10.29
CA LEU A 24 -3.94 -29.14 9.33
C LEU A 24 -3.00 -28.18 8.65
N THR A 25 -3.26 -27.92 7.38
CA THR A 25 -2.39 -27.13 6.53
C THR A 25 -2.98 -25.74 6.27
N MET A 26 -2.08 -24.78 6.06
CA MET A 26 -2.38 -23.40 5.74
C MET A 26 -3.30 -23.32 4.52
N ALA A 27 -4.28 -22.45 4.61
CA ALA A 27 -5.08 -21.98 3.49
C ALA A 27 -4.94 -20.45 3.39
N GLY A 28 -5.43 -19.89 2.29
CA GLY A 28 -5.73 -18.46 2.17
C GLY A 28 -7.12 -18.26 1.58
N MET A 29 -7.57 -17.01 1.54
CA MET A 29 -8.81 -16.63 0.85
C MET A 29 -8.47 -15.85 -0.42
N SER A 30 -9.16 -16.18 -1.51
CA SER A 30 -9.26 -15.34 -2.71
C SER A 30 -10.73 -14.95 -2.85
N GLY A 31 -11.02 -13.68 -2.60
CA GLY A 31 -12.40 -13.22 -2.49
C GLY A 31 -13.08 -13.86 -1.26
N ASP A 32 -14.20 -14.54 -1.49
CA ASP A 32 -14.95 -15.28 -0.47
C ASP A 32 -14.67 -16.80 -0.47
N GLU A 33 -13.76 -17.29 -1.33
CA GLU A 33 -13.40 -18.70 -1.41
C GLU A 33 -12.06 -19.02 -0.71
N ALA A 34 -12.06 -20.11 0.05
CA ALA A 34 -10.84 -20.71 0.59
C ALA A 34 -10.08 -21.45 -0.51
N VAL A 35 -8.76 -21.23 -0.57
CA VAL A 35 -7.87 -21.82 -1.56
C VAL A 35 -6.57 -22.28 -0.91
N LEU A 36 -5.89 -23.24 -1.55
CA LEU A 36 -4.54 -23.63 -1.21
C LEU A 36 -3.54 -22.67 -1.88
N PRO A 37 -2.54 -22.16 -1.17
CA PRO A 37 -1.49 -21.34 -1.78
C PRO A 37 -0.64 -22.17 -2.75
N GLU A 38 -0.25 -21.55 -3.86
CA GLU A 38 0.73 -22.15 -4.77
C GLU A 38 2.15 -21.98 -4.23
N SER A 39 3.07 -22.88 -4.60
CA SER A 39 4.43 -22.86 -4.07
C SER A 39 5.20 -21.58 -4.43
N VAL A 40 4.87 -20.95 -5.56
CA VAL A 40 5.44 -19.68 -6.03
C VAL A 40 4.93 -18.47 -5.24
N GLU A 41 3.82 -18.63 -4.51
CA GLU A 41 3.21 -17.59 -3.68
C GLU A 41 3.72 -17.63 -2.24
N LEU A 42 4.44 -18.69 -1.83
CA LEU A 42 4.89 -18.87 -0.46
C LEU A 42 6.33 -18.39 -0.28
N ILE A 43 6.47 -17.25 0.39
CA ILE A 43 7.76 -16.70 0.81
C ILE A 43 7.92 -16.75 2.32
N PRO A 44 9.16 -16.80 2.86
CA PRO A 44 9.39 -16.51 4.26
C PRO A 44 8.75 -15.18 4.65
N LEU A 45 8.18 -15.10 5.85
CA LEU A 45 7.66 -13.86 6.40
C LEU A 45 8.77 -12.79 6.34
N PRO A 46 8.57 -11.67 5.62
CA PRO A 46 9.60 -10.65 5.50
C PRO A 46 10.03 -10.13 6.87
N GLU A 47 11.32 -9.82 7.02
CA GLU A 47 11.83 -9.16 8.22
C GLU A 47 11.02 -7.89 8.53
N ASP A 48 10.89 -7.55 9.80
CA ASP A 48 10.09 -6.42 10.30
C ASP A 48 8.57 -6.50 10.06
N SER A 49 8.05 -7.61 9.54
CA SER A 49 6.61 -7.89 9.54
C SER A 49 6.07 -8.12 10.97
N ARG A 50 4.75 -8.10 11.12
CA ARG A 50 4.06 -8.39 12.39
C ARG A 50 2.99 -9.46 12.19
N LEU A 51 2.77 -10.25 13.23
CA LEU A 51 1.64 -11.19 13.28
C LEU A 51 0.50 -10.55 14.09
N PHE A 52 -0.71 -10.78 13.62
CA PHE A 52 -1.95 -10.31 14.22
C PHE A 52 -2.93 -11.47 14.38
N THR A 53 -3.80 -11.38 15.36
CA THR A 53 -4.98 -12.23 15.44
C THR A 53 -6.13 -11.59 14.67
N ILE A 54 -7.09 -12.40 14.24
CA ILE A 54 -8.40 -11.96 13.79
C ILE A 54 -9.37 -12.28 14.92
N PRO A 55 -9.70 -11.31 15.78
CA PRO A 55 -10.42 -11.57 17.01
C PRO A 55 -11.74 -12.31 16.78
N ASP A 56 -12.01 -13.29 17.64
CA ASP A 56 -13.24 -14.10 17.64
C ASP A 56 -13.59 -14.76 16.29
N THR A 57 -12.61 -14.91 15.40
CA THR A 57 -12.84 -15.44 14.06
C THR A 57 -12.06 -16.73 13.87
N PRO A 58 -12.73 -17.89 13.72
CA PRO A 58 -12.04 -19.17 13.66
C PRO A 58 -11.33 -19.36 12.32
N PRO A 59 -10.10 -19.92 12.31
CA PRO A 59 -9.38 -20.15 11.07
C PRO A 59 -10.02 -21.23 10.20
N LEU A 60 -9.80 -21.10 8.90
CA LEU A 60 -10.04 -22.15 7.90
C LEU A 60 -8.71 -22.80 7.56
N ALA A 61 -8.73 -24.12 7.36
CA ALA A 61 -7.55 -24.88 6.99
C ALA A 61 -7.90 -26.02 6.06
N TRP A 62 -6.90 -26.52 5.35
CA TRP A 62 -7.04 -27.72 4.52
C TRP A 62 -6.74 -28.98 5.33
N ASP A 63 -7.69 -29.90 5.37
CA ASP A 63 -7.52 -31.25 5.94
C ASP A 63 -7.21 -32.23 4.82
N GLU A 64 -5.94 -32.64 4.72
CA GLU A 64 -5.47 -33.61 3.71
C GLU A 64 -6.19 -34.96 3.80
N ARG A 65 -6.66 -35.37 4.99
CA ARG A 65 -7.33 -36.67 5.16
C ARG A 65 -8.75 -36.62 4.62
N GLN A 66 -9.42 -35.49 4.75
CA GLN A 66 -10.79 -35.30 4.26
C GLN A 66 -10.80 -34.80 2.81
N GLY A 67 -9.70 -34.21 2.33
CA GLY A 67 -9.65 -33.57 1.02
C GLY A 67 -10.57 -32.37 0.92
N SER A 68 -10.73 -31.62 2.03
CA SER A 68 -11.65 -30.49 2.12
C SER A 68 -11.14 -29.40 3.06
N PHE A 69 -11.63 -28.17 2.86
CA PHE A 69 -11.44 -27.08 3.82
C PHE A 69 -12.35 -27.28 5.04
N VAL A 70 -11.80 -27.05 6.24
CA VAL A 70 -12.50 -27.20 7.52
C VAL A 70 -12.33 -25.95 8.38
N THR A 71 -13.39 -25.57 9.10
CA THR A 71 -13.33 -24.50 10.11
C THR A 71 -12.84 -25.05 11.44
N VAL A 72 -11.78 -24.47 11.98
CA VAL A 72 -11.22 -24.86 13.28
C VAL A 72 -11.67 -23.88 14.34
N SER A 73 -12.84 -24.13 14.94
CA SER A 73 -13.33 -23.27 16.03
C SER A 73 -12.67 -23.54 17.38
N ARG A 74 -12.15 -24.77 17.56
CA ARG A 74 -11.52 -25.21 18.80
C ARG A 74 -10.40 -26.20 18.52
N VAL A 75 -9.40 -26.21 19.39
CA VAL A 75 -8.34 -27.23 19.43
C VAL A 75 -8.43 -28.03 20.72
N LYS A 76 -7.94 -29.27 20.71
CA LYS A 76 -7.86 -30.11 21.92
C LYS A 76 -6.47 -30.00 22.52
N GLU A 77 -6.41 -29.67 23.81
CA GLU A 77 -5.19 -29.71 24.61
C GLU A 77 -5.44 -30.66 25.80
N GLY A 78 -4.92 -31.89 25.70
CA GLY A 78 -5.26 -32.97 26.62
C GLY A 78 -6.76 -33.26 26.64
N ARG A 79 -7.40 -33.05 27.80
CA ARG A 79 -8.87 -33.19 27.97
C ARG A 79 -9.64 -31.89 27.74
N ARG A 80 -8.95 -30.76 27.58
CA ARG A 80 -9.57 -29.45 27.40
C ARG A 80 -9.80 -29.18 25.92
N SER A 81 -10.88 -28.47 25.62
CA SER A 81 -11.13 -27.91 24.30
C SER A 81 -11.06 -26.41 24.43
N ILE A 82 -10.22 -25.75 23.62
CA ILE A 82 -9.91 -24.33 23.71
C ILE A 82 -10.40 -23.65 22.44
N ALA A 83 -11.12 -22.54 22.56
CA ALA A 83 -11.51 -21.74 21.41
C ALA A 83 -10.28 -21.07 20.81
N VAL A 84 -10.20 -21.03 19.48
CA VAL A 84 -9.06 -20.46 18.78
C VAL A 84 -9.50 -19.42 17.76
N GLN A 85 -8.56 -18.55 17.41
CA GLN A 85 -8.75 -17.48 16.46
C GLN A 85 -7.70 -17.53 15.36
N ALA A 86 -8.04 -16.99 14.20
CA ALA A 86 -7.18 -17.01 13.04
C ALA A 86 -5.99 -16.06 13.23
N VAL A 87 -4.88 -16.38 12.56
CA VAL A 87 -3.67 -15.57 12.54
C VAL A 87 -3.50 -14.97 11.15
N SER A 88 -3.03 -13.73 11.10
CA SER A 88 -2.70 -12.99 9.89
C SER A 88 -1.32 -12.38 10.03
N ALA A 89 -0.66 -12.10 8.91
CA ALA A 89 0.53 -11.26 8.88
C ALA A 89 0.20 -9.86 8.35
N PHE A 90 0.92 -8.86 8.86
CA PHE A 90 1.10 -7.55 8.26
C PHE A 90 2.54 -7.43 7.81
N MET A 91 2.71 -7.47 6.50
CA MET A 91 4.03 -7.57 5.88
C MET A 91 4.73 -6.23 5.84
N ALA A 92 6.06 -6.28 5.89
CA ALA A 92 6.89 -5.15 5.55
C ALA A 92 6.55 -4.62 4.13
N PRO A 93 6.62 -3.30 3.91
CA PRO A 93 6.53 -2.69 2.58
C PRO A 93 7.45 -3.33 1.52
N GLY A 94 7.02 -3.33 0.26
CA GLY A 94 7.77 -3.92 -0.87
C GLY A 94 7.25 -5.29 -1.34
N TYR A 95 6.30 -5.86 -0.60
CA TYR A 95 5.67 -7.14 -0.90
C TYR A 95 4.17 -6.97 -1.18
N MET A 96 3.70 -7.63 -2.23
CA MET A 96 2.29 -7.74 -2.57
C MET A 96 1.74 -9.05 -2.00
N ARG A 97 0.64 -8.98 -1.22
CA ARG A 97 -0.07 -10.19 -0.76
C ARG A 97 -0.74 -10.87 -1.94
N THR A 98 -0.70 -12.20 -1.98
CA THR A 98 -1.42 -12.99 -2.97
C THR A 98 -2.71 -13.59 -2.44
N LEU A 99 -2.82 -13.79 -1.11
CA LEU A 99 -4.02 -14.30 -0.45
C LEU A 99 -4.35 -13.53 0.83
N LEU A 100 -5.65 -13.40 1.11
CA LEU A 100 -6.18 -12.90 2.38
C LEU A 100 -6.14 -14.02 3.44
N PRO A 101 -6.20 -13.71 4.74
CA PRO A 101 -6.19 -14.74 5.79
C PRO A 101 -7.35 -15.73 5.66
N ALA A 102 -7.07 -17.02 5.84
CA ALA A 102 -8.07 -18.07 5.85
C ALA A 102 -8.81 -18.12 7.18
N CYS A 103 -10.00 -17.53 7.22
CA CYS A 103 -10.89 -17.60 8.36
C CYS A 103 -12.36 -17.57 7.95
N ASP A 104 -13.22 -18.06 8.84
CA ASP A 104 -14.67 -18.07 8.62
C ASP A 104 -15.25 -16.69 8.94
N TYR A 105 -15.20 -15.80 7.94
CA TYR A 105 -15.71 -14.44 8.06
C TYR A 105 -17.20 -14.35 8.41
N SER A 106 -17.99 -15.40 8.12
CA SER A 106 -19.41 -15.44 8.52
C SER A 106 -19.63 -15.42 10.04
N LYS A 107 -18.60 -15.80 10.82
CA LYS A 107 -18.62 -15.81 12.28
C LYS A 107 -17.92 -14.60 12.91
N LYS A 108 -17.31 -13.75 12.09
CA LYS A 108 -16.59 -12.56 12.55
C LYS A 108 -17.56 -11.54 13.14
N LYS A 109 -17.20 -11.00 14.31
CA LYS A 109 -18.04 -10.07 15.07
C LYS A 109 -17.50 -8.65 15.14
N VAL A 110 -16.19 -8.49 14.93
CA VAL A 110 -15.49 -7.23 15.07
C VAL A 110 -15.19 -6.64 13.70
N HIS A 111 -15.21 -5.31 13.59
CA HIS A 111 -14.60 -4.64 12.45
C HIS A 111 -13.09 -4.53 12.67
N LEU A 112 -12.31 -4.88 11.66
CA LEU A 112 -10.85 -4.87 11.78
C LEU A 112 -10.27 -3.47 11.50
N PRO A 113 -9.20 -3.06 12.19
CA PRO A 113 -8.44 -1.85 11.87
C PRO A 113 -7.96 -1.80 10.42
N LEU A 114 -7.58 -0.60 9.95
CA LEU A 114 -7.06 -0.39 8.60
C LEU A 114 -5.61 -0.90 8.46
N TRP A 115 -5.44 -2.22 8.49
CA TRP A 115 -4.16 -2.92 8.28
C TRP A 115 -4.20 -3.84 7.06
N SER A 116 -3.04 -4.20 6.55
CA SER A 116 -2.91 -5.11 5.40
C SER A 116 -2.82 -6.57 5.88
N TYR A 117 -3.96 -7.20 6.04
CA TYR A 117 -4.05 -8.61 6.44
C TYR A 117 -3.64 -9.56 5.31
N THR A 118 -2.87 -10.59 5.63
CA THR A 118 -2.26 -11.56 4.69
C THR A 118 -2.26 -12.96 5.30
N ALA A 119 -2.50 -13.99 4.48
CA ALA A 119 -2.42 -15.38 4.92
C ALA A 119 -1.01 -15.75 5.40
N VAL A 120 -0.93 -16.47 6.53
CA VAL A 120 0.33 -16.91 7.16
C VAL A 120 0.23 -18.36 7.63
N GLY A 121 1.35 -19.08 7.56
CA GLY A 121 1.50 -20.47 8.00
C GLY A 121 2.90 -20.75 8.54
N TRP A 122 3.12 -21.98 9.02
CA TRP A 122 4.41 -22.45 9.51
C TRP A 122 5.01 -23.49 8.57
N ASP A 123 6.19 -23.22 8.01
CA ASP A 123 6.93 -24.18 7.19
C ASP A 123 7.83 -25.03 8.09
N GLU A 124 7.43 -26.29 8.33
CA GLU A 124 8.20 -27.23 9.15
C GLU A 124 9.55 -27.60 8.54
N GLU A 125 9.69 -27.58 7.21
CA GLU A 125 10.95 -27.96 6.54
C GLU A 125 11.99 -26.84 6.66
N ARG A 126 11.53 -25.58 6.70
CA ARG A 126 12.39 -24.38 6.83
C ARG A 126 12.45 -23.81 8.24
N GLU A 127 11.65 -24.35 9.16
CA GLU A 127 11.48 -23.87 10.53
C GLU A 127 11.20 -22.36 10.61
N CYS A 128 10.27 -21.88 9.78
CA CYS A 128 9.96 -20.45 9.73
C CYS A 128 8.49 -20.14 9.39
N PHE A 129 8.07 -18.92 9.74
CA PHE A 129 6.82 -18.36 9.26
C PHE A 129 6.88 -18.10 7.77
N VAL A 130 5.82 -18.43 7.06
CA VAL A 130 5.66 -18.16 5.63
C VAL A 130 4.35 -17.44 5.37
N VAL A 131 4.31 -16.62 4.34
CA VAL A 131 3.15 -15.82 3.92
C VAL A 131 2.85 -16.02 2.45
N ALA A 132 1.58 -15.84 2.08
CA ALA A 132 1.13 -15.83 0.69
C ALA A 132 1.40 -14.44 0.07
N ALA A 133 2.56 -14.26 -0.54
CA ALA A 133 3.02 -12.99 -1.09
C ALA A 133 4.11 -13.13 -2.15
N THR A 134 4.34 -12.05 -2.89
CA THR A 134 5.45 -11.92 -3.82
C THR A 134 6.11 -10.55 -3.68
N ARG A 135 7.43 -10.48 -3.84
CA ARG A 135 8.17 -9.22 -3.78
C ARG A 135 7.94 -8.44 -5.09
N VAL A 136 7.58 -7.17 -4.95
CA VAL A 136 7.33 -6.27 -6.09
C VAL A 136 8.31 -5.11 -6.15
N ASP A 137 9.01 -4.81 -5.05
CA ASP A 137 9.97 -3.72 -4.95
C ASP A 137 11.19 -4.15 -4.11
N ASP A 138 12.37 -3.67 -4.48
CA ASP A 138 13.65 -3.98 -3.85
C ASP A 138 14.26 -2.81 -3.08
N ASN A 139 13.57 -1.66 -3.01
CA ASN A 139 14.09 -0.47 -2.36
C ASN A 139 14.27 -0.64 -0.84
N GLU A 140 15.53 -0.79 -0.42
CA GLU A 140 15.91 -0.96 0.98
C GLU A 140 15.87 0.33 1.82
N ASN A 141 15.67 1.51 1.22
CA ASN A 141 15.64 2.79 1.94
C ASN A 141 14.53 2.82 3.00
N TRP A 142 13.46 2.06 2.78
CA TRP A 142 12.30 1.98 3.66
C TRP A 142 12.40 0.92 4.76
N LEU A 143 13.54 0.24 4.88
CA LEU A 143 13.75 -0.73 5.97
C LEU A 143 13.85 -0.03 7.33
N PRO A 144 13.12 -0.50 8.36
CA PRO A 144 13.15 0.08 9.71
C PRO A 144 14.54 0.28 10.31
N LYS A 145 15.51 -0.60 9.99
CA LYS A 145 16.92 -0.46 10.40
C LYS A 145 17.54 0.91 10.08
N ASN A 146 17.00 1.62 9.08
CA ASN A 146 17.48 2.94 8.69
C ASN A 146 16.97 4.06 9.62
N TYR A 147 15.93 3.86 10.42
CA TYR A 147 15.18 4.90 11.12
C TYR A 147 15.31 4.81 12.65
N ASP A 148 16.53 5.04 13.17
CA ASP A 148 16.79 5.07 14.61
C ASP A 148 16.31 6.39 15.25
N ASP A 149 15.25 6.32 16.04
CA ASP A 149 14.60 7.49 16.66
C ASP A 149 15.52 8.24 17.63
N ARG A 150 16.51 7.56 18.23
CA ARG A 150 17.51 8.22 19.10
C ARG A 150 18.40 9.19 18.33
N LYS A 151 18.60 8.94 17.04
CA LYS A 151 19.33 9.84 16.13
C LYS A 151 18.43 10.91 15.53
N LEU A 152 17.14 10.64 15.43
CA LEU A 152 16.14 11.53 14.85
C LEU A 152 15.86 12.73 15.77
N ASP A 153 15.63 12.50 17.07
CA ASP A 153 15.19 13.54 18.00
C ASP A 153 16.05 14.81 18.00
N PRO A 154 17.40 14.74 18.04
CA PRO A 154 18.23 15.94 17.98
C PRO A 154 18.14 16.68 16.63
N LEU A 155 17.92 15.95 15.53
CA LEU A 155 17.79 16.52 14.18
C LEU A 155 16.47 17.27 14.03
N VAL A 156 15.38 16.70 14.55
CA VAL A 156 14.06 17.34 14.58
C VAL A 156 14.13 18.65 15.36
N ARG A 157 14.68 18.62 16.59
CA ARG A 157 14.78 19.83 17.43
C ARG A 157 15.61 20.93 16.77
N ARG A 158 16.73 20.57 16.12
CA ARG A 158 17.57 21.53 15.39
C ARG A 158 16.81 22.16 14.24
N MET A 159 16.24 21.36 13.35
CA MET A 159 15.56 21.86 12.16
C MET A 159 14.33 22.71 12.51
N VAL A 160 13.56 22.33 13.54
CA VAL A 160 12.44 23.17 14.03
C VAL A 160 12.94 24.51 14.55
N ALA A 161 14.07 24.55 15.26
CA ALA A 161 14.67 25.80 15.74
C ALA A 161 15.24 26.67 14.60
N ASP A 162 15.68 26.06 13.50
CA ASP A 162 16.18 26.77 12.31
C ASP A 162 15.03 27.45 11.52
N PHE A 163 13.80 26.96 11.66
CA PHE A 163 12.61 27.45 10.93
C PHE A 163 11.40 27.71 11.85
N PRO A 164 11.51 28.63 12.84
CA PRO A 164 10.50 28.78 13.90
C PRO A 164 9.15 29.31 13.42
N GLU A 165 9.09 30.00 12.28
CA GLU A 165 7.86 30.58 11.73
C GLU A 165 7.19 29.68 10.68
N ASN A 166 7.80 28.53 10.34
CA ASN A 166 7.31 27.65 9.29
C ASN A 166 6.35 26.59 9.86
N ARG A 167 5.04 26.74 9.63
CA ARG A 167 4.05 25.82 10.22
C ARG A 167 4.17 24.39 9.67
N LEU A 168 4.72 24.23 8.48
CA LEU A 168 4.89 22.92 7.85
C LEU A 168 5.92 22.06 8.61
N ILE A 169 6.99 22.65 9.16
CA ILE A 169 7.98 21.88 9.93
C ILE A 169 7.39 21.34 11.23
N GLU A 170 6.47 22.08 11.87
CA GLU A 170 5.77 21.61 13.07
C GLU A 170 4.94 20.36 12.74
N GLN A 171 4.13 20.41 11.69
CA GLN A 171 3.34 19.25 11.26
C GLN A 171 4.24 18.06 10.89
N LEU A 172 5.35 18.30 10.19
CA LEU A 172 6.29 17.25 9.79
C LEU A 172 7.03 16.65 11.00
N SER A 173 7.33 17.45 12.03
CA SER A 173 7.92 16.95 13.27
C SER A 173 6.98 15.99 14.00
N ARG A 174 5.69 16.33 14.12
CA ARG A 174 4.66 15.41 14.64
C ARG A 174 4.57 14.15 13.80
N CYS A 175 4.60 14.26 12.47
CA CYS A 175 4.58 13.10 11.59
C CYS A 175 5.80 12.19 11.80
N ALA A 176 6.98 12.75 12.04
CA ALA A 176 8.21 12.00 12.23
C ALA A 176 8.27 11.33 13.62
N VAL A 177 7.82 12.02 14.66
CA VAL A 177 7.96 11.58 16.07
C VAL A 177 6.73 10.83 16.57
N ASP A 178 5.53 11.40 16.41
CA ASP A 178 4.29 10.82 16.98
C ASP A 178 3.75 9.68 16.10
N TYR A 179 3.79 9.87 14.78
CA TYR A 179 3.27 8.90 13.82
C TYR A 179 4.35 7.95 13.27
N HIS A 180 5.62 8.18 13.64
CA HIS A 180 6.78 7.45 13.16
C HIS A 180 6.85 7.32 11.62
N CYS A 181 6.35 8.32 10.87
CA CYS A 181 6.30 8.30 9.41
C CYS A 181 7.71 8.38 8.81
N PHE A 182 8.12 7.32 8.10
CA PHE A 182 9.47 7.22 7.50
C PHE A 182 9.75 8.34 6.50
N ALA A 183 8.75 8.76 5.71
CA ALA A 183 8.90 9.90 4.82
C ALA A 183 9.23 11.18 5.61
N ALA A 184 8.50 11.47 6.69
CA ALA A 184 8.75 12.66 7.49
C ALA A 184 10.14 12.62 8.14
N LYS A 185 10.55 11.45 8.65
CA LYS A 185 11.91 11.24 9.19
C LYS A 185 13.01 11.54 8.16
N ASN A 186 12.78 11.21 6.90
CA ASN A 186 13.74 11.43 5.81
C ASN A 186 14.05 12.90 5.54
N LEU A 187 13.10 13.81 5.78
CA LEU A 187 13.38 15.25 5.74
C LEU A 187 14.43 15.63 6.80
N PHE A 188 14.23 15.20 8.05
CA PHE A 188 15.14 15.50 9.17
C PHE A 188 16.50 14.82 9.02
N PHE A 189 16.54 13.61 8.46
CA PHE A 189 17.78 12.94 8.09
C PHE A 189 18.44 13.51 6.81
N ARG A 190 17.78 14.43 6.09
CA ARG A 190 18.21 15.00 4.80
C ARG A 190 18.60 13.92 3.78
N ARG A 191 17.71 12.96 3.53
CA ARG A 191 17.91 11.90 2.53
C ARG A 191 16.61 11.46 1.87
N TRP A 192 16.69 10.96 0.64
CA TRP A 192 15.59 10.25 -0.03
C TRP A 192 14.28 11.07 -0.13
N GLU A 193 13.13 10.42 0.10
CA GLU A 193 11.81 11.02 -0.07
C GLU A 193 11.36 11.85 1.15
N ALA A 194 11.16 13.14 0.94
CA ALA A 194 10.54 14.06 1.91
C ALA A 194 9.06 14.36 1.53
N PRO A 195 8.14 14.31 2.50
CA PRO A 195 6.71 14.53 2.27
C PRO A 195 6.34 16.02 2.34
N ILE A 196 5.38 16.42 1.52
CA ILE A 196 4.78 17.77 1.51
C ILE A 196 3.26 17.64 1.71
N PRO A 197 2.75 17.56 2.96
CA PRO A 197 1.32 17.66 3.21
C PRO A 197 0.82 19.08 2.93
N THR A 198 -0.26 19.20 2.15
CA THR A 198 -0.78 20.51 1.71
C THR A 198 -2.27 20.71 1.91
N SER A 199 -3.06 19.63 2.04
CA SER A 199 -4.51 19.72 1.91
C SER A 199 -5.27 19.29 3.18
N PRO A 200 -6.05 20.17 3.82
CA PRO A 200 -6.97 19.78 4.88
C PRO A 200 -8.20 19.01 4.36
N VAL A 201 -8.48 19.09 3.05
CA VAL A 201 -9.74 18.63 2.45
C VAL A 201 -9.52 17.60 1.34
N CYS A 202 -10.54 16.77 1.10
CA CYS A 202 -10.53 15.77 0.04
C CYS A 202 -11.92 15.72 -0.59
N ASN A 203 -11.98 15.47 -1.90
CA ASN A 203 -13.21 15.27 -2.64
C ASN A 203 -13.60 13.78 -2.82
N SER A 204 -12.94 12.88 -2.07
CA SER A 204 -13.26 11.45 -2.00
C SER A 204 -13.69 11.06 -0.59
N ARG A 205 -14.65 10.15 -0.47
CA ARG A 205 -15.10 9.60 0.82
C ARG A 205 -14.77 8.12 0.92
N CYS A 206 -13.48 7.81 0.76
CA CYS A 206 -12.98 6.44 0.68
C CYS A 206 -13.45 5.59 1.87
N LEU A 207 -13.87 4.35 1.61
CA LEU A 207 -14.25 3.40 2.67
C LEU A 207 -13.14 3.21 3.72
N GLY A 208 -11.89 3.05 3.27
CA GLY A 208 -10.70 2.89 4.11
C GLY A 208 -9.82 4.15 4.16
N CYS A 209 -10.39 5.36 4.25
CA CYS A 209 -9.59 6.59 4.35
C CYS A 209 -8.69 6.57 5.59
N ILE A 210 -7.37 6.64 5.42
CA ILE A 210 -6.41 6.56 6.53
C ILE A 210 -6.20 7.88 7.28
N SER A 211 -6.68 9.00 6.72
CA SER A 211 -6.54 10.35 7.30
C SER A 211 -7.83 10.92 7.88
N LEU A 212 -8.97 10.24 7.66
CA LEU A 212 -10.26 10.64 8.20
C LEU A 212 -11.21 9.45 8.28
N GLN A 213 -11.44 8.96 9.48
CA GLN A 213 -12.48 7.97 9.79
C GLN A 213 -13.43 8.54 10.85
N PRO A 214 -14.70 8.07 10.89
CA PRO A 214 -15.58 8.32 12.03
C PRO A 214 -14.93 7.81 13.32
N SER A 215 -15.04 8.58 14.40
CA SER A 215 -14.39 8.34 15.70
C SER A 215 -14.74 6.99 16.34
N ASP A 216 -15.90 6.42 16.01
CA ASP A 216 -16.53 5.38 16.84
C ASP A 216 -16.17 3.95 16.45
N CYS A 217 -15.53 3.73 15.29
CA CYS A 217 -15.29 2.39 14.77
C CYS A 217 -13.81 2.05 14.62
N CYS A 218 -13.00 2.97 14.09
CA CYS A 218 -11.55 2.85 13.90
C CYS A 218 -10.98 4.25 13.66
N PRO A 219 -10.23 4.88 14.60
CA PRO A 219 -9.65 6.19 14.34
C PRO A 219 -8.67 6.14 13.16
N SER A 220 -8.57 7.25 12.43
CA SER A 220 -7.56 7.39 11.37
C SER A 220 -6.15 7.29 11.94
N ASN A 221 -5.24 6.64 11.22
CA ASN A 221 -3.85 6.46 11.66
C ASN A 221 -3.09 7.80 11.73
N HIS A 222 -3.55 8.80 10.98
CA HIS A 222 -2.96 10.14 10.96
C HIS A 222 -4.06 11.21 10.99
N GLU A 223 -3.78 12.34 11.63
CA GLU A 223 -4.63 13.52 11.56
C GLU A 223 -4.28 14.33 10.30
N ARG A 224 -5.29 14.96 9.69
CA ARG A 224 -5.06 15.87 8.57
C ARG A 224 -4.39 17.15 9.05
N ILE A 225 -3.44 17.64 8.26
CA ILE A 225 -2.93 19.01 8.39
C ILE A 225 -4.12 20.00 8.42
N PRO A 226 -4.21 20.91 9.41
CA PRO A 226 -5.39 21.75 9.58
C PRO A 226 -5.35 23.05 8.74
N PHE A 227 -4.31 23.25 7.94
CA PHE A 227 -4.09 24.46 7.13
C PHE A 227 -3.52 24.11 5.76
N VAL A 228 -3.50 25.09 4.87
CA VAL A 228 -2.79 25.02 3.58
C VAL A 228 -1.47 25.78 3.74
N PRO A 229 -0.30 25.13 3.63
CA PRO A 229 0.99 25.82 3.69
C PRO A 229 1.14 26.76 2.49
N THR A 230 1.87 27.86 2.66
CA THR A 230 2.18 28.75 1.54
C THR A 230 3.26 28.15 0.63
N PRO A 231 3.37 28.59 -0.63
CA PRO A 231 4.49 28.19 -1.48
C PRO A 231 5.86 28.51 -0.86
N GLU A 232 5.97 29.60 -0.10
CA GLU A 232 7.17 29.99 0.62
C GLU A 232 7.54 28.97 1.71
N GLU A 233 6.58 28.56 2.55
CA GLU A 233 6.81 27.54 3.60
C GLU A 233 7.27 26.20 3.00
N ILE A 234 6.71 25.82 1.84
CA ILE A 234 7.11 24.59 1.14
C ILE A 234 8.54 24.72 0.60
N VAL A 235 8.83 25.80 -0.13
CA VAL A 235 10.13 26.01 -0.79
C VAL A 235 11.25 26.11 0.24
N GLU A 236 11.02 26.80 1.36
CA GLU A 236 12.00 27.00 2.43
C GLU A 236 12.55 25.66 2.97
N LEU A 237 11.68 24.65 3.10
CA LEU A 237 12.08 23.33 3.60
C LEU A 237 12.57 22.39 2.48
N MET A 238 11.89 22.40 1.33
CA MET A 238 12.07 21.39 0.29
C MET A 238 13.22 21.71 -0.66
N LEU A 239 13.54 22.99 -0.87
CA LEU A 239 14.65 23.36 -1.75
C LEU A 239 16.02 22.92 -1.17
N PRO A 240 16.34 23.19 0.12
CA PRO A 240 17.56 22.64 0.72
C PRO A 240 17.62 21.12 0.65
N HIS A 241 16.50 20.42 0.88
CA HIS A 241 16.44 18.97 0.76
C HIS A 241 16.79 18.49 -0.66
N LEU A 242 16.21 19.09 -1.70
CA LEU A 242 16.55 18.76 -3.09
C LEU A 242 18.03 19.00 -3.44
N LEU A 243 18.64 20.01 -2.83
CA LEU A 243 20.03 20.38 -3.08
C LEU A 243 21.04 19.52 -2.31
N GLU A 244 20.67 18.96 -1.16
CA GLU A 244 21.63 18.31 -0.27
C GLU A 244 21.44 16.80 -0.17
N ALA A 245 20.19 16.33 -0.19
CA ALA A 245 19.90 14.92 0.06
C ALA A 245 20.42 14.01 -1.08
N PRO A 246 20.90 12.80 -0.76
CA PRO A 246 21.12 11.75 -1.75
C PRO A 246 19.78 11.22 -2.28
N ASP A 247 19.74 10.95 -3.59
CA ASP A 247 18.55 10.48 -4.31
C ASP A 247 17.26 11.24 -3.92
N PRO A 248 17.26 12.59 -4.00
CA PRO A 248 16.22 13.39 -3.37
C PRO A 248 14.90 13.29 -4.12
N ILE A 249 13.82 13.01 -3.38
CA ILE A 249 12.44 13.09 -3.84
C ILE A 249 11.71 14.04 -2.89
N VAL A 250 10.88 14.92 -3.42
CA VAL A 250 9.89 15.65 -2.63
C VAL A 250 8.51 15.32 -3.17
N SER A 251 7.60 14.92 -2.29
CA SER A 251 6.33 14.32 -2.69
C SER A 251 5.13 15.02 -2.06
N TYR A 252 4.23 15.51 -2.89
CA TYR A 252 2.89 15.92 -2.46
C TYR A 252 1.97 14.70 -2.32
N GLY A 253 0.97 14.77 -1.44
CA GLY A 253 -0.04 13.72 -1.28
C GLY A 253 0.38 12.62 -0.30
N GLN A 254 0.13 12.88 0.97
CA GLN A 254 0.64 12.13 2.12
C GLN A 254 -0.47 11.55 2.98
N GLY A 255 -0.11 10.61 3.87
CA GLY A 255 -1.07 9.95 4.75
C GLY A 255 -1.73 10.88 5.78
N CYS A 256 -1.13 12.04 6.07
CA CYS A 256 -1.59 13.05 7.01
C CYS A 256 -2.30 14.24 6.33
N GLU A 257 -2.88 14.05 5.15
CA GLU A 257 -3.65 15.10 4.46
C GLU A 257 -4.90 14.52 3.77
N GLY A 258 -5.71 15.40 3.19
CA GLY A 258 -6.76 15.07 2.24
C GLY A 258 -6.18 14.75 0.86
N ASP A 259 -6.69 15.39 -0.20
CA ASP A 259 -6.07 15.26 -1.53
C ASP A 259 -5.39 16.58 -1.93
N PRO A 260 -4.10 16.56 -2.28
CA PRO A 260 -3.35 17.78 -2.64
C PRO A 260 -3.86 18.43 -3.93
N ILE A 261 -4.63 17.72 -4.77
CA ILE A 261 -5.22 18.31 -5.99
C ILE A 261 -6.21 19.43 -5.66
N MET A 262 -6.77 19.41 -4.44
CA MET A 262 -7.63 20.49 -3.95
C MET A 262 -6.86 21.80 -3.73
N GLN A 263 -5.53 21.73 -3.63
CA GLN A 263 -4.62 22.87 -3.45
C GLN A 263 -3.69 23.05 -4.65
N ALA A 264 -4.14 22.67 -5.86
CA ALA A 264 -3.30 22.64 -7.06
C ALA A 264 -2.61 23.97 -7.38
N ASP A 265 -3.24 25.12 -7.11
CA ASP A 265 -2.64 26.43 -7.35
C ASP A 265 -1.39 26.66 -6.47
N THR A 266 -1.48 26.35 -5.17
CA THR A 266 -0.35 26.40 -4.23
C THR A 266 0.74 25.42 -4.62
N VAL A 267 0.36 24.17 -4.94
CA VAL A 267 1.30 23.11 -5.34
C VAL A 267 2.03 23.49 -6.64
N ALA A 268 1.32 24.04 -7.63
CA ALA A 268 1.90 24.49 -8.89
C ALA A 268 2.92 25.61 -8.65
N GLU A 269 2.57 26.61 -7.84
CA GLU A 269 3.46 27.72 -7.54
C GLU A 269 4.72 27.28 -6.78
N ALA A 270 4.57 26.45 -5.73
CA ALA A 270 5.70 25.89 -5.01
C ALA A 270 6.60 25.06 -5.94
N THR A 271 6.01 24.26 -6.83
CA THR A 271 6.76 23.43 -7.78
C THR A 271 7.56 24.29 -8.76
N ARG A 272 6.98 25.34 -9.35
CA ARG A 272 7.72 26.26 -10.23
C ARG A 272 8.95 26.84 -9.53
N ARG A 273 8.79 27.26 -8.27
CA ARG A 273 9.90 27.81 -7.47
C ARG A 273 10.96 26.78 -7.14
N LEU A 274 10.57 25.56 -6.78
CA LEU A 274 11.50 24.44 -6.56
C LEU A 274 12.31 24.13 -7.83
N LYS A 275 11.66 24.05 -8.99
CA LYS A 275 12.32 23.77 -10.28
C LYS A 275 13.19 24.95 -10.75
N ALA A 276 12.86 26.18 -10.38
CA ALA A 276 13.71 27.34 -10.63
C ALA A 276 14.97 27.33 -9.72
N GLY A 277 14.82 26.87 -8.47
CA GLY A 277 15.91 26.81 -7.49
C GLY A 277 16.81 25.57 -7.61
N SER A 278 16.35 24.48 -8.23
CA SER A 278 17.11 23.24 -8.36
C SER A 278 16.73 22.44 -9.61
N SER A 279 17.75 21.93 -10.31
CA SER A 279 17.61 20.91 -11.35
C SER A 279 17.75 19.47 -10.82
N ARG A 280 18.12 19.33 -9.54
CA ARG A 280 18.34 18.05 -8.84
C ARG A 280 17.04 17.53 -8.22
N GLY A 281 16.95 16.21 -8.17
CA GLY A 281 15.87 15.50 -7.50
C GLY A 281 14.59 15.40 -8.31
N THR A 282 13.60 14.76 -7.70
CA THR A 282 12.30 14.46 -8.30
C THR A 282 11.19 15.14 -7.52
N VAL A 283 10.35 15.90 -8.20
CA VAL A 283 9.10 16.41 -7.63
C VAL A 283 7.97 15.48 -8.05
N ASN A 284 7.40 14.77 -7.07
CA ASN A 284 6.36 13.78 -7.29
C ASN A 284 5.01 14.25 -6.72
N PHE A 285 3.92 13.90 -7.40
CA PHE A 285 2.58 14.27 -6.99
C PHE A 285 1.67 13.03 -6.85
N ASN A 286 1.20 12.76 -5.63
CA ASN A 286 0.24 11.69 -5.35
C ASN A 286 -1.19 12.26 -5.23
N SER A 287 -2.16 11.69 -5.94
CA SER A 287 -3.56 12.14 -5.88
C SER A 287 -4.54 11.03 -6.25
N ASN A 288 -5.83 11.26 -6.01
CA ASN A 288 -6.93 10.52 -6.60
C ASN A 288 -7.16 10.84 -8.09
N GLY A 289 -6.53 11.90 -8.63
CA GLY A 289 -6.62 12.25 -10.06
C GLY A 289 -7.97 12.83 -10.50
N SER A 290 -8.79 13.33 -9.56
CA SER A 290 -10.16 13.77 -9.81
C SER A 290 -10.33 15.00 -10.72
N MET A 291 -9.27 15.74 -11.04
CA MET A 291 -9.36 17.02 -11.75
C MET A 291 -8.33 17.13 -12.90
N PRO A 292 -8.67 16.67 -14.12
CA PRO A 292 -7.77 16.69 -15.27
C PRO A 292 -7.11 18.04 -15.56
N GLU A 293 -7.87 19.14 -15.52
CA GLU A 293 -7.31 20.48 -15.77
C GLU A 293 -6.26 20.89 -14.75
N ARG A 294 -6.45 20.50 -13.47
CA ARG A 294 -5.46 20.72 -12.42
C ARG A 294 -4.24 19.84 -12.61
N VAL A 295 -4.41 18.60 -13.08
CA VAL A 295 -3.29 17.74 -13.47
C VAL A 295 -2.46 18.35 -14.58
N ARG A 296 -3.09 18.87 -15.65
CA ARG A 296 -2.36 19.54 -16.75
C ARG A 296 -1.59 20.76 -16.24
N MET A 297 -2.21 21.58 -15.39
CA MET A 297 -1.54 22.71 -14.73
C MET A 297 -0.30 22.27 -13.94
N LEU A 298 -0.39 21.17 -13.19
CA LEU A 298 0.73 20.65 -12.41
C LEU A 298 1.84 20.06 -13.29
N CYS A 299 1.49 19.41 -14.42
CA CYS A 299 2.48 19.03 -15.43
C CYS A 299 3.23 20.25 -15.95
N ASP A 300 2.51 21.31 -16.33
CA ASP A 300 3.10 22.55 -16.84
C ASP A 300 3.93 23.31 -15.78
N ALA A 301 3.66 23.08 -14.49
CA ALA A 301 4.46 23.61 -13.38
C ALA A 301 5.83 22.93 -13.22
N GLY A 302 6.04 21.76 -13.85
CA GLY A 302 7.32 21.04 -13.84
C GLY A 302 7.39 19.83 -12.91
N MET A 303 6.26 19.18 -12.62
CA MET A 303 6.24 17.87 -11.96
C MET A 303 7.02 16.83 -12.78
N ASP A 304 7.81 15.99 -12.12
CA ASP A 304 8.60 14.95 -12.79
C ASP A 304 7.80 13.62 -12.86
N SER A 305 6.98 13.32 -11.85
CA SER A 305 6.15 12.12 -11.82
C SER A 305 4.81 12.33 -11.12
N MET A 306 3.82 11.50 -11.48
CA MET A 306 2.50 11.50 -10.85
C MET A 306 2.03 10.11 -10.50
N ARG A 307 1.40 9.99 -9.33
CA ARG A 307 0.81 8.76 -8.83
C ARG A 307 -0.68 8.91 -8.60
N PHE A 308 -1.47 8.12 -9.31
CA PHE A 308 -2.93 8.11 -9.20
C PHE A 308 -3.41 6.89 -8.42
N SER A 309 -4.20 7.11 -7.36
CA SER A 309 -4.67 6.01 -6.50
C SER A 309 -6.03 5.48 -6.93
N MET A 310 -6.14 4.16 -7.02
CA MET A 310 -7.40 3.45 -7.30
C MET A 310 -7.38 2.04 -6.71
N ASN A 311 -8.53 1.53 -6.27
CA ASN A 311 -8.69 0.15 -5.82
C ASN A 311 -9.09 -0.80 -6.97
N SER A 312 -9.64 -0.23 -8.04
CA SER A 312 -10.08 -0.95 -9.22
C SER A 312 -10.07 0.01 -10.42
N VAL A 313 -9.80 -0.52 -11.61
CA VAL A 313 -9.97 0.16 -12.90
C VAL A 313 -11.37 -0.04 -13.48
N GLN A 314 -12.23 -0.81 -12.80
CA GLN A 314 -13.65 -0.89 -13.09
C GLN A 314 -14.40 0.20 -12.30
N GLU A 315 -15.15 1.04 -13.02
CA GLU A 315 -15.83 2.19 -12.44
C GLU A 315 -16.77 1.83 -11.27
N GLY A 316 -17.46 0.68 -11.34
CA GLY A 316 -18.36 0.22 -10.29
C GLY A 316 -17.64 0.02 -8.94
N PHE A 317 -16.54 -0.73 -8.95
CA PHE A 317 -15.74 -0.97 -7.75
C PHE A 317 -14.98 0.27 -7.29
N TYR A 318 -14.51 1.10 -8.24
CA TYR A 318 -13.93 2.40 -7.93
C TYR A 318 -14.92 3.28 -7.16
N ASN A 319 -16.14 3.46 -7.68
CA ASN A 319 -17.18 4.30 -7.08
C ASN A 319 -17.64 3.76 -5.72
N ALA A 320 -17.73 2.43 -5.57
CA ALA A 320 -18.10 1.80 -4.31
C ALA A 320 -17.09 2.11 -3.19
N TYR A 321 -15.79 2.14 -3.52
CA TYR A 321 -14.72 2.42 -2.57
C TYR A 321 -14.45 3.92 -2.40
N TYR A 322 -14.09 4.65 -3.47
CA TYR A 322 -13.67 6.07 -3.43
C TYR A 322 -14.81 7.03 -3.13
N ARG A 323 -16.06 6.66 -3.51
CA ARG A 323 -17.27 7.46 -3.29
C ARG A 323 -17.07 8.92 -3.70
N PRO A 324 -16.80 9.17 -5.00
CA PRO A 324 -16.36 10.47 -5.49
C PRO A 324 -17.40 11.57 -5.20
N LYS A 325 -16.91 12.79 -4.95
CA LYS A 325 -17.72 14.00 -4.74
C LYS A 325 -17.31 15.06 -5.75
N GLY A 326 -18.14 15.23 -6.79
CA GLY A 326 -17.92 16.24 -7.82
C GLY A 326 -16.94 15.84 -8.92
N TYR A 327 -16.66 14.54 -9.09
CA TYR A 327 -15.89 13.99 -10.20
C TYR A 327 -16.36 12.57 -10.53
N ARG A 328 -15.93 12.02 -11.66
CA ARG A 328 -16.24 10.67 -12.16
C ARG A 328 -14.97 9.87 -12.40
N PHE A 329 -15.09 8.55 -12.53
CA PHE A 329 -13.93 7.71 -12.84
C PHE A 329 -13.27 8.07 -14.17
N ALA A 330 -14.05 8.48 -15.17
CA ALA A 330 -13.53 8.98 -16.45
C ALA A 330 -12.57 10.17 -16.29
N ASP A 331 -12.80 11.05 -15.30
CA ASP A 331 -11.92 12.18 -15.03
C ASP A 331 -10.56 11.69 -14.46
N VAL A 332 -10.55 10.59 -13.69
CA VAL A 332 -9.31 9.96 -13.20
C VAL A 332 -8.52 9.36 -14.35
N VAL A 333 -9.18 8.63 -15.26
CA VAL A 333 -8.53 8.05 -16.45
C VAL A 333 -7.93 9.16 -17.32
N GLU A 334 -8.68 10.25 -17.54
CA GLU A 334 -8.19 11.40 -18.31
C GLU A 334 -6.99 12.08 -17.65
N SER A 335 -6.96 12.17 -16.32
CA SER A 335 -5.77 12.67 -15.59
C SER A 335 -4.53 11.81 -15.85
N VAL A 336 -4.66 10.48 -15.87
CA VAL A 336 -3.53 9.59 -16.20
C VAL A 336 -3.05 9.83 -17.63
N LYS A 337 -3.99 9.88 -18.60
CA LYS A 337 -3.70 10.14 -20.01
C LYS A 337 -3.01 11.50 -20.19
N ALA A 338 -3.52 12.54 -19.56
CA ALA A 338 -2.99 13.90 -19.63
C ALA A 338 -1.55 13.97 -19.08
N ALA A 339 -1.28 13.37 -17.92
CA ALA A 339 0.06 13.30 -17.35
C ALA A 339 1.03 12.54 -18.28
N LYS A 340 0.58 11.42 -18.87
CA LYS A 340 1.40 10.64 -19.79
C LYS A 340 1.70 11.38 -21.09
N GLN A 341 0.72 12.06 -21.68
CA GLN A 341 0.87 12.88 -22.90
C GLN A 341 1.85 14.03 -22.70
N LYS A 342 1.96 14.57 -21.47
CA LYS A 342 2.93 15.59 -21.09
C LYS A 342 4.34 15.02 -20.81
N GLY A 343 4.52 13.69 -20.92
CA GLY A 343 5.82 13.02 -20.81
C GLY A 343 6.26 12.69 -19.38
N LEU A 344 5.37 12.79 -18.39
CA LEU A 344 5.70 12.46 -17.01
C LEU A 344 5.79 10.94 -16.81
N PHE A 345 6.55 10.54 -15.78
CA PHE A 345 6.51 9.17 -15.28
C PHE A 345 5.22 8.96 -14.48
N THR A 346 4.39 8.03 -14.94
CA THR A 346 3.04 7.82 -14.38
C THR A 346 2.96 6.51 -13.62
N MET A 347 2.40 6.57 -12.42
CA MET A 347 2.24 5.45 -11.50
C MET A 347 0.78 5.28 -11.13
N ILE A 348 0.29 4.05 -11.12
CA ILE A 348 -0.97 3.72 -10.44
C ILE A 348 -0.65 3.17 -9.06
N ASN A 349 -1.11 3.85 -8.01
CA ASN A 349 -1.18 3.29 -6.67
C ASN A 349 -2.38 2.36 -6.60
N TYR A 350 -2.15 1.09 -6.94
CA TYR A 350 -3.20 0.11 -7.07
C TYR A 350 -3.40 -0.62 -5.75
N LEU A 351 -4.56 -0.38 -5.12
CA LEU A 351 -4.87 -0.91 -3.80
C LEU A 351 -5.39 -2.34 -3.92
N VAL A 352 -4.48 -3.31 -3.82
CA VAL A 352 -4.76 -4.70 -4.19
C VAL A 352 -5.54 -5.46 -3.13
N SER A 353 -6.48 -6.29 -3.58
CA SER A 353 -7.24 -7.23 -2.76
C SER A 353 -7.45 -8.55 -3.54
N PRO A 354 -6.86 -9.67 -3.08
CA PRO A 354 -7.08 -10.98 -3.67
C PRO A 354 -8.57 -11.34 -3.80
N GLY A 355 -8.96 -11.84 -4.97
CA GLY A 355 -10.33 -12.10 -5.41
C GLY A 355 -11.00 -10.95 -6.17
N VAL A 356 -10.54 -9.70 -5.96
CA VAL A 356 -11.06 -8.53 -6.67
C VAL A 356 -10.10 -8.13 -7.77
N THR A 357 -8.85 -7.85 -7.38
CA THR A 357 -7.79 -7.35 -8.25
C THR A 357 -7.39 -8.35 -9.32
N ASP A 358 -7.45 -9.64 -9.01
CA ASP A 358 -7.18 -10.76 -9.91
C ASP A 358 -8.47 -11.45 -10.40
N SER A 359 -9.64 -10.82 -10.28
CA SER A 359 -10.83 -11.31 -10.96
C SER A 359 -10.64 -11.23 -12.49
N PRO A 360 -11.14 -12.20 -13.28
CA PRO A 360 -10.97 -12.17 -14.74
C PRO A 360 -11.39 -10.86 -15.39
N ALA A 361 -12.50 -10.27 -14.94
CA ALA A 361 -13.02 -9.00 -15.45
C ALA A 361 -12.10 -7.81 -15.09
N GLU A 362 -11.53 -7.79 -13.90
CA GLU A 362 -10.59 -6.74 -13.49
C GLU A 362 -9.27 -6.86 -14.26
N VAL A 363 -8.77 -8.08 -14.47
CA VAL A 363 -7.55 -8.33 -15.26
C VAL A 363 -7.74 -7.81 -16.69
N GLU A 364 -8.86 -8.14 -17.32
CA GLU A 364 -9.19 -7.68 -18.67
C GLU A 364 -9.30 -6.15 -18.74
N ALA A 365 -9.96 -5.53 -17.75
CA ALA A 365 -10.06 -4.08 -17.63
C ALA A 365 -8.68 -3.42 -17.41
N LEU A 366 -7.81 -4.04 -16.61
CA LEU A 366 -6.47 -3.53 -16.32
C LEU A 366 -5.58 -3.58 -17.57
N LEU A 367 -5.64 -4.65 -18.36
CA LEU A 367 -4.90 -4.74 -19.61
C LEU A 367 -5.30 -3.62 -20.58
N ARG A 368 -6.60 -3.37 -20.76
CA ARG A 368 -7.09 -2.23 -21.55
C ARG A 368 -6.66 -0.89 -20.98
N PHE A 369 -6.77 -0.73 -19.66
CA PHE A 369 -6.36 0.51 -19.00
C PHE A 369 -4.88 0.82 -19.26
N ILE A 370 -3.99 -0.18 -19.16
CA ILE A 370 -2.56 -0.01 -19.44
C ILE A 370 -2.34 0.36 -20.91
N GLU A 371 -3.00 -0.34 -21.84
CA GLU A 371 -2.91 -0.06 -23.28
C GLU A 371 -3.36 1.37 -23.61
N GLU A 372 -4.49 1.80 -23.07
CA GLU A 372 -5.08 3.11 -23.35
C GLU A 372 -4.34 4.28 -22.70
N THR A 373 -3.79 4.09 -21.51
CA THR A 373 -3.15 5.16 -20.73
C THR A 373 -1.65 5.24 -20.95
N GLY A 374 -1.02 4.14 -21.33
CA GLY A 374 0.44 4.04 -21.44
C GLY A 374 1.15 4.19 -20.10
N VAL A 375 0.48 3.90 -18.98
CA VAL A 375 1.05 4.07 -17.64
C VAL A 375 2.35 3.28 -17.45
N ASP A 376 3.30 3.84 -16.70
CA ASP A 376 4.66 3.27 -16.62
C ASP A 376 4.81 2.22 -15.52
N MET A 377 4.04 2.33 -14.44
CA MET A 377 4.24 1.52 -13.25
C MET A 377 2.94 1.28 -12.48
N LEU A 378 2.76 0.05 -12.02
CA LEU A 378 1.76 -0.32 -11.02
C LEU A 378 2.45 -0.48 -9.66
N GLN A 379 2.16 0.44 -8.73
CA GLN A 379 2.52 0.30 -7.33
C GLN A 379 1.50 -0.62 -6.66
N MET A 380 1.87 -1.88 -6.45
CA MET A 380 1.00 -2.92 -5.91
C MET A 380 0.91 -2.81 -4.38
N ARG A 381 0.15 -1.83 -3.89
CA ARG A 381 -0.02 -1.59 -2.45
C ARG A 381 -1.11 -2.48 -1.89
N ASN A 382 -0.81 -3.20 -0.82
CA ASN A 382 -1.83 -3.99 -0.14
C ASN A 382 -2.91 -3.04 0.42
N LEU A 383 -4.17 -3.29 0.07
CA LEU A 383 -5.27 -2.51 0.61
C LEU A 383 -5.40 -2.77 2.12
N SER A 384 -5.21 -1.71 2.90
CA SER A 384 -5.37 -1.73 4.35
C SER A 384 -6.82 -1.48 4.74
N ILE A 385 -7.58 -2.55 4.89
CA ILE A 385 -8.99 -2.55 5.29
C ILE A 385 -9.37 -3.95 5.78
N ASP A 386 -10.41 -4.02 6.60
CA ASP A 386 -11.09 -5.26 6.93
C ASP A 386 -11.52 -6.02 5.65
N PRO A 387 -10.95 -7.22 5.37
CA PRO A 387 -11.19 -7.92 4.11
C PRO A 387 -12.65 -8.31 3.88
N ASP A 388 -13.34 -8.74 4.93
CA ASP A 388 -14.76 -9.13 4.88
C ASP A 388 -15.63 -7.91 4.54
N PHE A 389 -15.40 -6.80 5.25
CA PHE A 389 -16.11 -5.55 4.96
C PHE A 389 -15.87 -5.07 3.52
N TYR A 390 -14.63 -5.12 3.02
CA TYR A 390 -14.34 -4.72 1.65
C TYR A 390 -15.02 -5.63 0.63
N ASN A 391 -14.92 -6.95 0.80
CA ASN A 391 -15.53 -7.92 -0.11
C ASN A 391 -17.06 -7.77 -0.16
N GLN A 392 -17.73 -7.57 0.98
CA GLN A 392 -19.16 -7.29 1.02
C GLN A 392 -19.53 -6.00 0.28
N ARG A 393 -18.72 -4.94 0.43
CA ARG A 393 -18.96 -3.64 -0.23
C ARG A 393 -18.71 -3.68 -1.73
N MET A 394 -17.81 -4.55 -2.19
CA MET A 394 -17.55 -4.78 -3.60
C MET A 394 -18.50 -5.84 -4.19
N GLY A 395 -19.23 -6.62 -3.37
CA GLY A 395 -20.09 -7.70 -3.89
C GLY A 395 -19.28 -8.84 -4.52
N VAL A 396 -18.17 -9.20 -3.89
CA VAL A 396 -17.25 -10.23 -4.39
C VAL A 396 -17.87 -11.61 -4.23
N HIS A 397 -17.80 -12.41 -5.30
CA HIS A 397 -18.23 -13.80 -5.32
C HIS A 397 -17.21 -14.63 -6.10
N GLY A 398 -16.78 -15.73 -5.51
CA GLY A 398 -15.78 -16.63 -6.06
C GLY A 398 -14.34 -16.14 -5.87
N LYS A 399 -13.41 -16.93 -6.43
CA LYS A 399 -11.98 -16.62 -6.45
C LYS A 399 -11.52 -15.93 -7.73
N GLY A 400 -10.44 -15.18 -7.61
CA GLY A 400 -9.67 -14.67 -8.74
C GLY A 400 -8.81 -15.74 -9.42
N ILE A 401 -8.11 -15.33 -10.49
CA ILE A 401 -7.21 -16.21 -11.25
C ILE A 401 -5.91 -16.54 -10.50
N GLY A 402 -5.61 -15.80 -9.42
CA GLY A 402 -4.34 -15.80 -8.70
C GLY A 402 -3.58 -14.49 -8.93
N MET A 403 -3.22 -13.80 -7.85
CA MET A 403 -2.49 -12.53 -7.89
C MET A 403 -1.11 -12.65 -8.55
N TYR A 404 -0.42 -13.78 -8.40
CA TYR A 404 0.84 -14.02 -9.11
C TYR A 404 0.62 -14.11 -10.63
N ARG A 405 -0.43 -14.81 -11.06
CA ARG A 405 -0.79 -14.95 -12.48
C ARG A 405 -1.25 -13.63 -13.10
N LEU A 406 -1.94 -12.78 -12.35
CA LEU A 406 -2.21 -11.39 -12.76
C LEU A 406 -0.91 -10.68 -13.16
N LEU A 407 0.11 -10.73 -12.29
CA LEU A 407 1.40 -10.10 -12.57
C LEU A 407 2.10 -10.74 -13.79
N GLU A 408 2.03 -12.06 -13.96
CA GLU A 408 2.58 -12.72 -15.15
C GLU A 408 1.87 -12.27 -16.43
N GLN A 409 0.54 -12.23 -16.44
CA GLN A 409 -0.25 -11.84 -17.60
C GLN A 409 0.01 -10.39 -18.01
N VAL A 410 -0.01 -9.47 -17.03
CA VAL A 410 0.28 -8.05 -17.28
C VAL A 410 1.70 -7.85 -17.79
N LYS A 411 2.70 -8.54 -17.20
CA LYS A 411 4.11 -8.42 -17.62
C LYS A 411 4.35 -9.03 -19.01
N LYS A 412 3.65 -10.13 -19.34
CA LYS A 412 3.71 -10.76 -20.66
C LYS A 412 3.09 -9.86 -21.73
N ALA A 413 1.95 -9.22 -21.44
CA ALA A 413 1.27 -8.33 -22.37
C ALA A 413 2.03 -6.99 -22.55
N PHE A 414 2.57 -6.45 -21.46
CA PHE A 414 3.28 -5.17 -21.45
C PHE A 414 4.64 -5.33 -20.79
N PRO A 415 5.68 -5.84 -21.49
CA PRO A 415 7.00 -6.05 -20.89
C PRO A 415 7.58 -4.78 -20.24
N ARG A 416 7.25 -3.60 -20.76
CA ARG A 416 7.71 -2.30 -20.22
C ARG A 416 6.97 -1.85 -18.96
N ILE A 417 5.86 -2.47 -18.58
CA ILE A 417 5.19 -2.12 -17.31
C ILE A 417 6.07 -2.52 -16.14
N GLN A 418 6.20 -1.62 -15.16
CA GLN A 418 6.96 -1.86 -13.96
C GLN A 418 6.04 -2.19 -12.80
N TYR A 419 6.49 -3.09 -11.93
CA TYR A 419 5.90 -3.25 -10.61
C TYR A 419 6.74 -2.50 -9.58
N GLY A 420 6.09 -2.12 -8.49
CA GLY A 420 6.80 -1.70 -7.30
C GLY A 420 5.87 -1.34 -6.17
N TYR A 421 6.43 -0.58 -5.25
CA TYR A 421 5.79 -0.15 -4.03
C TYR A 421 6.09 1.33 -3.83
N PHE A 422 7.32 1.79 -4.01
CA PHE A 422 7.73 3.16 -3.66
C PHE A 422 7.85 4.09 -4.87
N ASN A 423 7.89 5.40 -4.58
CA ASN A 423 8.22 6.41 -5.58
C ASN A 423 9.71 6.30 -5.96
N ARG A 424 10.04 6.77 -7.15
CA ARG A 424 11.38 6.64 -7.74
C ARG A 424 11.96 8.00 -8.04
N THR A 425 13.29 8.08 -8.06
CA THR A 425 13.97 9.23 -8.62
C THR A 425 13.91 9.18 -10.14
N ARG A 426 14.02 10.35 -10.79
CA ARG A 426 14.05 10.50 -12.25
C ARG A 426 15.11 9.61 -12.91
N GLU A 427 16.26 9.46 -12.27
CA GLU A 427 17.37 8.61 -12.73
C GLU A 427 17.00 7.11 -12.70
N ARG A 428 15.97 6.72 -11.93
CA ARG A 428 15.48 5.35 -11.77
C ARG A 428 14.06 5.14 -12.30
N PHE A 429 13.53 6.06 -13.11
CA PHE A 429 12.24 5.86 -13.78
C PHE A 429 12.28 4.67 -14.74
N TYR A 430 13.37 4.50 -15.49
CA TYR A 430 13.56 3.38 -16.42
C TYR A 430 14.94 2.74 -16.20
N PRO A 431 15.14 2.00 -15.09
CA PRO A 431 16.42 1.39 -14.78
C PRO A 431 16.75 0.28 -15.79
N SER A 432 18.03 0.05 -16.09
CA SER A 432 18.43 -0.97 -17.08
C SER A 432 17.83 -2.35 -16.77
N GLY A 433 17.21 -2.99 -17.76
CA GLY A 433 16.62 -4.33 -17.64
C GLY A 433 15.26 -4.40 -16.95
N PHE A 434 14.58 -3.26 -16.72
CA PHE A 434 13.26 -3.22 -16.09
C PHE A 434 12.19 -4.04 -16.83
N GLU A 435 12.37 -4.30 -18.12
CA GLU A 435 11.48 -5.12 -18.93
C GLU A 435 11.40 -6.57 -18.44
N THR A 436 12.47 -7.06 -17.79
CA THR A 436 12.57 -8.38 -17.17
C THR A 436 12.81 -8.31 -15.67
N GLY A 437 12.57 -7.15 -15.05
CA GLY A 437 12.88 -6.88 -13.64
C GLY A 437 11.95 -7.56 -12.62
N TRP A 438 10.90 -8.23 -13.09
CA TRP A 438 10.03 -9.07 -12.26
C TRP A 438 9.92 -10.47 -12.88
N PRO A 439 9.96 -11.56 -12.07
CA PRO A 439 9.93 -11.59 -10.60
C PRO A 439 11.21 -11.05 -9.94
N VAL A 440 11.03 -10.25 -8.89
CA VAL A 440 12.15 -9.76 -8.06
C VAL A 440 12.69 -10.96 -7.28
N LYS A 441 13.95 -11.31 -7.49
CA LYS A 441 14.58 -12.42 -6.76
C LYS A 441 14.72 -12.02 -5.29
N SER A 442 14.27 -12.91 -4.40
CA SER A 442 14.33 -12.75 -2.94
C SER A 442 15.75 -12.75 -2.43
#